data_AF-A0A255EI89-F1
#
_entry.id   AF-A0A255EI89-F1
#
_cell.length_a   1.000
_cell.length_b   1.000
_cell.length_c   1.000
_cell.angle_alpha   90.00
_cell.angle_beta   90.00
_cell.angle_gamma   90.00
#
_symmetry.space_group_name_H-M   'P 1'
#
loop_
_entity.id
_entity.type
_entity.pdbx_description
1 polymer ?
#
loop_
_entity_poly.entity_id
_entity_poly.type
_entity_poly.pdbx_seq_one_letter_code
_entity_poly.pdbx_strand_id
1 'polypeptide(L)'
;MIVISRVWTGGGDTGHTHLADMSRIPKTDARIAACGDADEVNSVLGTALVEDLPEVVGEILAQVQNELFDLGADLATPVVPDPAHPPLRIDQAAISRLEAWCDEFSEELPTLRSFILPGGNRASAALHHARTVARRAERTAWAAVAAHGDSMNPLTVTYLNRLSDLLFVLARSVGQSHGERLWVPGADRTPPDARARRNRDRIIASTASGAQERSDQDDSGRRHSAPGSAGPADSR
;
A
#
# COMPACT_ATOMS: atom_id res chain seq x y z
N MET A 1 21.94 -18.36 2.48
CA MET A 1 22.23 -17.39 3.56
C MET A 1 22.85 -16.15 2.94
N ILE A 2 22.18 -15.00 3.04
CA ILE A 2 22.72 -13.70 2.59
C ILE A 2 23.52 -13.11 3.76
N VAL A 3 24.75 -12.66 3.50
CA VAL A 3 25.62 -12.02 4.51
C VAL A 3 26.07 -10.67 3.98
N ILE A 4 25.66 -9.59 4.65
CA ILE A 4 26.06 -8.22 4.31
C ILE A 4 27.17 -7.82 5.29
N SER A 5 28.42 -8.12 4.95
CA SER A 5 29.60 -7.77 5.79
C SER A 5 30.30 -6.49 5.34
N ARG A 6 30.25 -6.18 4.04
CA ARG A 6 30.80 -4.95 3.45
C ARG A 6 29.83 -4.43 2.39
N VAL A 7 29.28 -3.25 2.62
CA VAL A 7 28.24 -2.66 1.76
C VAL A 7 28.84 -2.06 0.47
N TRP A 8 29.95 -1.34 0.56
CA TRP A 8 30.58 -0.72 -0.61
C TRP A 8 31.74 -1.57 -1.12
N THR A 9 31.68 -1.94 -2.42
CA THR A 9 32.68 -2.80 -3.08
C THR A 9 33.38 -2.13 -4.27
N GLY A 10 32.83 -1.03 -4.79
CA GLY A 10 33.28 -0.39 -6.05
C GLY A 10 32.93 -1.17 -7.33
N GLY A 11 32.42 -2.41 -7.21
CA GLY A 11 32.13 -3.28 -8.37
C GLY A 11 31.06 -2.73 -9.33
N GLY A 12 30.26 -1.77 -8.87
CA GLY A 12 29.21 -1.13 -9.65
C GLY A 12 29.58 0.22 -10.28
N ASP A 13 30.83 0.68 -10.15
CA ASP A 13 31.25 2.02 -10.57
C ASP A 13 31.27 2.17 -12.10
N THR A 14 31.40 1.05 -12.83
CA THR A 14 31.32 1.02 -14.30
C THR A 14 29.88 0.95 -14.82
N GLY A 15 28.88 1.28 -14.00
CA GLY A 15 27.47 1.28 -14.38
C GLY A 15 26.84 -0.10 -14.55
N HIS A 16 27.48 -1.17 -14.05
CA HIS A 16 26.96 -2.54 -14.12
C HIS A 16 26.70 -3.10 -12.72
N THR A 17 25.91 -4.16 -12.63
CA THR A 17 25.64 -4.90 -11.40
C THR A 17 25.47 -6.38 -11.71
N HIS A 18 25.35 -7.22 -10.68
CA HIS A 18 25.05 -8.64 -10.83
C HIS A 18 23.60 -8.93 -10.48
N LEU A 19 22.98 -9.85 -11.23
CA LEU A 19 21.73 -10.52 -10.86
C LEU A 19 21.99 -11.60 -9.80
N ALA A 20 20.92 -12.23 -9.32
CA ALA A 20 20.99 -13.31 -8.34
C ALA A 20 21.75 -14.55 -8.87
N ASP A 21 21.73 -14.78 -10.18
CA ASP A 21 22.47 -15.84 -10.87
C ASP A 21 23.93 -15.45 -11.19
N MET A 22 24.40 -14.32 -10.68
CA MET A 22 25.73 -13.74 -10.93
C MET A 22 25.98 -13.29 -12.37
N SER A 23 24.95 -13.28 -13.24
CA SER A 23 25.07 -12.64 -14.55
C SER A 23 25.23 -11.11 -14.38
N ARG A 24 26.04 -10.50 -15.26
CA ARG A 24 26.38 -9.07 -15.18
C ARG A 24 25.56 -8.26 -16.18
N ILE A 25 24.82 -7.27 -15.71
CA ILE A 25 23.93 -6.45 -16.53
C ILE A 25 24.11 -4.95 -16.23
N PRO A 26 23.79 -4.04 -17.16
CA PRO A 26 23.83 -2.61 -16.88
C PRO A 26 22.82 -2.22 -15.79
N LYS A 27 23.15 -1.23 -14.96
CA LYS A 27 22.24 -0.70 -13.93
C LYS A 27 20.97 -0.06 -14.50
N THR A 28 20.96 0.25 -15.79
CA THR A 28 19.81 0.78 -16.54
C THR A 28 18.92 -0.30 -17.13
N ASP A 29 19.23 -1.59 -16.90
CA ASP A 29 18.38 -2.69 -17.35
C ASP A 29 16.99 -2.64 -16.70
N ALA A 30 15.94 -2.95 -17.47
CA ALA A 30 14.56 -2.90 -17.00
C ALA A 30 14.29 -3.81 -15.79
N ARG A 31 15.00 -4.95 -15.69
CA ARG A 31 14.93 -5.86 -14.54
C ARG A 31 15.48 -5.21 -13.27
N ILE A 32 16.62 -4.51 -13.38
CA ILE A 32 17.20 -3.76 -12.25
C ILE A 32 16.29 -2.62 -11.83
N ALA A 33 15.70 -1.90 -12.79
CA ALA A 33 14.72 -0.86 -12.48
C ALA A 33 13.51 -1.43 -11.72
N ALA A 34 12.99 -2.60 -12.12
CA ALA A 34 11.89 -3.25 -11.43
C ALA A 34 12.25 -3.67 -10.00
N CYS A 35 13.44 -4.25 -9.80
CA CYS A 35 13.94 -4.58 -8.46
C CYS A 35 14.10 -3.32 -7.58
N GLY A 36 14.66 -2.25 -8.15
CA GLY A 36 14.86 -0.99 -7.43
C GLY A 36 13.54 -0.32 -7.04
N ASP A 37 12.54 -0.35 -7.92
CA ASP A 37 11.23 0.19 -7.60
C ASP A 37 10.50 -0.67 -6.53
N ALA A 38 10.69 -1.99 -6.53
CA ALA A 38 10.17 -2.86 -5.45
C ALA A 38 10.82 -2.54 -4.09
N ASP A 39 12.13 -2.30 -4.06
CA ASP A 39 12.84 -1.84 -2.87
C ASP A 39 12.35 -0.45 -2.39
N GLU A 40 12.01 0.44 -3.33
CA GLU A 40 11.43 1.73 -3.00
C GLU A 40 10.02 1.61 -2.40
N VAL A 41 9.18 0.70 -2.91
CA VAL A 41 7.90 0.36 -2.25
C VAL A 41 8.14 -0.09 -0.81
N ASN A 42 9.09 -1.00 -0.62
CA ASN A 42 9.43 -1.55 0.69
C ASN A 42 9.89 -0.45 1.67
N SER A 43 10.77 0.44 1.20
CA SER A 43 11.26 1.58 1.96
C SER A 43 10.15 2.57 2.33
N VAL A 44 9.22 2.84 1.41
CA VAL A 44 8.08 3.73 1.68
C VAL A 44 7.10 3.08 2.66
N LEU A 45 6.88 1.77 2.62
CA LEU A 45 6.09 1.07 3.65
C LEU A 45 6.72 1.21 5.04
N GLY A 46 8.05 1.22 5.14
CA GLY A 46 8.76 1.52 6.38
C GLY A 46 8.37 2.88 6.99
N THR A 47 8.02 3.87 6.17
CA THR A 47 7.52 5.17 6.66
C THR A 47 6.10 5.11 7.20
N ALA A 48 5.26 4.19 6.70
CA ALA A 48 3.91 3.98 7.24
C ALA A 48 3.96 3.22 8.57
N LEU A 49 4.86 2.24 8.70
CA LEU A 49 5.02 1.40 9.89
C LEU A 49 5.44 2.15 11.16
N VAL A 50 6.01 3.35 11.02
CA VAL A 50 6.40 4.21 12.16
C VAL A 50 5.30 5.19 12.57
N GLU A 51 4.18 5.23 11.85
CA GLU A 51 3.01 6.01 12.22
C GLU A 51 2.10 5.22 13.17
N ASP A 52 1.12 5.91 13.76
CA ASP A 52 0.11 5.28 14.60
C ASP A 52 -0.83 4.42 13.74
N LEU A 53 -0.72 3.09 13.90
CA LEU A 53 -1.46 2.08 13.14
C LEU A 53 -2.12 1.08 14.09
N PRO A 54 -3.30 0.54 13.75
CA PRO A 54 -3.81 -0.68 14.38
C PRO A 54 -2.79 -1.82 14.26
N GLU A 55 -2.61 -2.61 15.32
CA GLU A 55 -1.63 -3.71 15.39
C GLU A 55 -1.73 -4.65 14.18
N VAL A 56 -2.95 -5.07 13.84
CA VAL A 56 -3.24 -5.93 12.67
C VAL A 56 -2.74 -5.33 11.35
N VAL A 57 -2.87 -4.01 11.17
CA VAL A 57 -2.37 -3.34 9.95
C VAL A 57 -0.84 -3.35 9.95
N GLY A 58 -0.21 -3.09 11.10
CA GLY A 58 1.23 -3.18 11.26
C GLY A 58 1.79 -4.57 10.91
N GLU A 59 1.14 -5.64 11.37
CA GLU A 59 1.50 -7.02 11.06
C GLU A 59 1.37 -7.34 9.56
N ILE A 60 0.27 -6.91 8.92
CA ILE A 60 0.07 -7.06 7.47
C ILE A 60 1.18 -6.35 6.70
N LEU A 61 1.50 -5.10 7.05
CA LEU A 61 2.55 -4.34 6.37
C LEU A 61 3.93 -4.98 6.57
N ALA A 62 4.24 -5.50 7.75
CA ALA A 62 5.48 -6.23 8.01
C ALA A 62 5.60 -7.52 7.19
N GLN A 63 4.48 -8.24 7.02
CA GLN A 63 4.42 -9.41 6.13
C GLN A 63 4.65 -8.99 4.67
N VAL A 64 4.01 -7.91 4.20
CA VAL A 64 4.22 -7.37 2.85
C VAL A 64 5.67 -6.92 2.64
N GLN A 65 6.34 -6.31 3.63
CA GLN A 65 7.76 -5.95 3.50
C GLN A 65 8.67 -7.18 3.29
N ASN A 66 8.35 -8.32 3.92
CA ASN A 66 9.05 -9.58 3.67
C ASN A 66 8.77 -10.09 2.26
N GLU A 67 7.51 -10.12 1.84
CA GLU A 67 7.12 -10.55 0.49
C GLU A 67 7.68 -9.64 -0.62
N LEU A 68 7.91 -8.36 -0.35
CA LEU A 68 8.59 -7.46 -1.28
C LEU A 68 10.08 -7.80 -1.47
N PHE A 69 10.74 -8.39 -0.47
CA PHE A 69 12.06 -8.99 -0.66
C PHE A 69 11.99 -10.26 -1.52
N ASP A 70 10.98 -11.11 -1.31
CA ASP A 70 10.74 -12.29 -2.15
C ASP A 70 10.49 -11.88 -3.61
N LEU A 71 9.68 -10.83 -3.82
CA LEU A 71 9.41 -10.24 -5.11
C LEU A 71 10.68 -9.67 -5.76
N GLY A 72 11.52 -8.95 -5.01
CA GLY A 72 12.81 -8.47 -5.49
C GLY A 72 13.76 -9.61 -5.88
N ALA A 73 13.78 -10.69 -5.11
CA ALA A 73 14.57 -11.89 -5.41
C ALA A 73 14.08 -12.58 -6.69
N ASP A 74 12.76 -12.70 -6.87
CA ASP A 74 12.15 -13.25 -8.08
C ASP A 74 12.48 -12.41 -9.32
N LEU A 75 12.26 -11.09 -9.24
CA LEU A 75 12.61 -10.15 -10.30
C LEU A 75 14.10 -10.22 -10.65
N ALA A 76 14.99 -10.38 -9.66
CA ALA A 76 16.43 -10.47 -9.87
C ALA A 76 16.92 -11.84 -10.40
N THR A 77 16.05 -12.84 -10.48
CA THR A 77 16.41 -14.22 -10.88
C THR A 77 15.73 -14.58 -12.20
N PRO A 78 16.44 -14.68 -13.33
CA PRO A 78 15.84 -15.13 -14.58
C PRO A 78 15.10 -16.47 -14.43
N VAL A 79 13.93 -16.60 -15.07
CA VAL A 79 13.22 -17.87 -15.17
C VAL A 79 13.90 -18.71 -16.25
N VAL A 80 14.31 -19.92 -15.90
CA VAL A 80 14.98 -20.87 -16.81
C VAL A 80 14.34 -22.26 -16.66
N PRO A 81 14.35 -23.09 -17.72
CA PRO A 81 13.98 -24.49 -17.61
C PRO A 81 14.96 -25.22 -16.67
N ASP A 82 14.45 -26.12 -15.83
CA ASP A 82 15.23 -27.02 -14.97
C ASP A 82 16.38 -26.33 -14.19
N PRO A 83 16.06 -25.38 -13.28
CA PRO A 83 17.08 -24.69 -12.51
C PRO A 83 17.79 -25.66 -11.56
N ALA A 84 19.09 -25.45 -11.32
CA ALA A 84 19.89 -26.30 -10.44
C ALA A 84 19.33 -26.40 -9.01
N HIS A 85 18.66 -25.34 -8.55
CA HIS A 85 17.93 -25.30 -7.28
C HIS A 85 16.59 -24.58 -7.49
N PRO A 86 15.51 -24.99 -6.79
CA PRO A 86 14.24 -24.27 -6.85
C PRO A 86 14.44 -22.79 -6.41
N PRO A 87 14.24 -21.81 -7.31
CA PRO A 87 14.35 -20.42 -6.94
C PRO A 87 13.15 -19.99 -6.09
N LEU A 88 13.37 -19.02 -5.21
CA LEU A 88 12.27 -18.32 -4.53
C LEU A 88 11.48 -17.52 -5.58
N ARG A 89 10.15 -17.66 -5.56
CA ARG A 89 9.23 -17.03 -6.51
C ARG A 89 8.01 -16.49 -5.79
N ILE A 90 7.46 -15.40 -6.30
CA ILE A 90 6.09 -15.01 -5.98
C ILE A 90 5.15 -16.04 -6.59
N ASP A 91 4.25 -16.54 -5.76
CA ASP A 91 3.25 -17.53 -6.14
C ASP A 91 1.82 -16.98 -6.03
N GLN A 92 0.86 -17.81 -6.44
CA GLN A 92 -0.55 -17.44 -6.38
C GLN A 92 -1.05 -17.28 -4.94
N ALA A 93 -0.45 -17.96 -3.96
CA ALA A 93 -0.86 -17.88 -2.56
C ALA A 93 -0.56 -16.50 -1.97
N ALA A 94 0.54 -15.85 -2.38
CA ALA A 94 0.83 -14.46 -2.02
C ALA A 94 -0.23 -13.49 -2.55
N ILE A 95 -0.65 -13.64 -3.80
CA ILE A 95 -1.69 -12.78 -4.41
C ILE A 95 -3.04 -12.99 -3.72
N SER A 96 -3.45 -14.25 -3.50
CA SER A 96 -4.73 -14.56 -2.86
C SER A 96 -4.80 -14.10 -1.40
N ARG A 97 -3.66 -13.99 -0.71
CA ARG A 97 -3.60 -13.39 0.63
C ARG A 97 -3.86 -11.87 0.60
N LEU A 98 -3.29 -11.15 -0.38
CA LEU A 98 -3.59 -9.74 -0.57
C LEU A 98 -5.08 -9.51 -0.87
N GLU A 99 -5.68 -10.38 -1.68
CA GLU A 99 -7.12 -10.36 -2.00
C GLU A 99 -7.98 -10.57 -0.74
N ALA A 100 -7.65 -11.56 0.09
CA ALA A 100 -8.37 -11.82 1.33
C ALA A 100 -8.34 -10.62 2.28
N TRP A 101 -7.20 -9.94 2.43
CA TRP A 101 -7.14 -8.71 3.23
C TRP A 101 -7.88 -7.54 2.59
N CYS A 102 -7.93 -7.45 1.26
CA CYS A 102 -8.76 -6.45 0.59
C CYS A 102 -10.24 -6.66 0.93
N ASP A 103 -10.71 -7.90 0.87
CA ASP A 103 -12.10 -8.25 1.17
C ASP A 103 -12.42 -7.95 2.63
N GLU A 104 -11.62 -8.46 3.57
CA GLU A 104 -11.78 -8.25 5.02
C GLU A 104 -11.90 -6.78 5.39
N PHE A 105 -10.93 -5.95 4.98
CA PHE A 105 -10.94 -4.53 5.34
C PHE A 105 -11.96 -3.72 4.54
N SER A 106 -12.48 -4.24 3.42
CA SER A 106 -13.52 -3.54 2.65
C SER A 106 -14.92 -3.70 3.24
N GLU A 107 -15.19 -4.76 4.03
CA GLU A 107 -16.50 -5.02 4.63
C GLU A 107 -16.97 -3.88 5.56
N GLU A 108 -16.03 -3.26 6.28
CA GLU A 108 -16.33 -2.18 7.22
C GLU A 108 -16.35 -0.79 6.56
N LEU A 109 -15.92 -0.69 5.29
CA LEU A 109 -15.79 0.59 4.60
C LEU A 109 -17.09 0.99 3.88
N PRO A 110 -17.57 2.23 4.06
CA PRO A 110 -18.72 2.72 3.32
C PRO A 110 -18.38 2.80 1.82
N THR A 111 -19.39 2.55 0.98
CA THR A 111 -19.26 2.64 -0.47
C THR A 111 -18.84 4.05 -0.90
N LEU A 112 -17.75 4.14 -1.67
CA LEU A 112 -17.31 5.39 -2.26
C LEU A 112 -18.20 5.82 -3.43
N ARG A 113 -18.57 7.09 -3.44
CA ARG A 113 -19.33 7.72 -4.53
C ARG A 113 -18.51 8.75 -5.32
N SER A 114 -17.23 8.87 -5.02
CA SER A 114 -16.22 9.64 -5.75
C SER A 114 -14.82 9.13 -5.36
N PHE A 115 -13.77 9.65 -5.99
CA PHE A 115 -12.40 9.43 -5.56
C PHE A 115 -12.11 10.12 -4.23
N ILE A 116 -11.18 9.57 -3.47
CA ILE A 116 -10.67 10.18 -2.24
C ILE A 116 -9.53 11.14 -2.59
N LEU A 117 -9.48 12.26 -1.88
CA LEU A 117 -8.30 13.10 -1.83
C LEU A 117 -7.31 12.50 -0.81
N PRO A 118 -6.14 11.99 -1.23
CA PRO A 118 -5.21 11.31 -0.34
C PRO A 118 -4.84 12.15 0.87
N GLY A 119 -5.06 11.64 2.09
CA GLY A 119 -4.85 12.37 3.34
C GLY A 119 -5.70 11.79 4.47
N GLY A 120 -6.12 12.65 5.41
CA GLY A 120 -6.80 12.23 6.63
C GLY A 120 -5.84 12.35 7.81
N ASN A 121 -5.16 11.24 8.15
CA ASN A 121 -4.07 11.22 9.13
C ASN A 121 -2.72 10.88 8.45
N ARG A 122 -1.63 10.86 9.23
CA ARG A 122 -0.28 10.61 8.73
C ARG A 122 -0.14 9.18 8.17
N ALA A 123 -0.70 8.19 8.87
CA ALA A 123 -0.73 6.79 8.43
C ALA A 123 -1.42 6.60 7.07
N SER A 124 -2.64 7.12 6.89
CA SER A 124 -3.39 7.06 5.63
C SER A 124 -2.67 7.77 4.49
N ALA A 125 -2.08 8.94 4.75
CA ALA A 125 -1.28 9.66 3.77
C ALA A 125 -0.04 8.86 3.34
N ALA A 126 0.66 8.23 4.29
CA ALA A 126 1.81 7.37 4.01
C ALA A 126 1.42 6.13 3.20
N LEU A 127 0.31 5.46 3.53
CA LEU A 127 -0.21 4.33 2.76
C LEU A 127 -0.64 4.73 1.35
N HIS A 128 -1.25 5.90 1.18
CA HIS A 128 -1.55 6.42 -0.15
C HIS A 128 -0.29 6.77 -0.96
N HIS A 129 0.79 7.19 -0.31
CA HIS A 129 2.09 7.37 -0.97
C HIS A 129 2.68 6.01 -1.37
N ALA A 130 2.69 5.03 -0.47
CA ALA A 130 3.12 3.66 -0.79
C ALA A 130 2.32 3.08 -1.96
N ARG A 131 1.01 3.30 -2.00
CA ARG A 131 0.12 2.89 -3.09
C ARG A 131 0.56 3.46 -4.44
N THR A 132 0.90 4.75 -4.53
CA THR A 132 1.33 5.33 -5.81
C THR A 132 2.70 4.83 -6.26
N VAL A 133 3.58 4.55 -5.30
CA VAL A 133 4.89 3.95 -5.52
C VAL A 133 4.76 2.49 -5.98
N ALA A 134 3.86 1.70 -5.39
CA ALA A 134 3.54 0.33 -5.84
C ALA A 134 3.05 0.31 -7.30
N ARG A 135 2.19 1.26 -7.67
CA ARG A 135 1.75 1.43 -9.08
C ARG A 135 2.89 1.84 -10.00
N ARG A 136 3.91 2.54 -9.52
CA ARG A 136 5.12 2.84 -10.32
C ARG A 136 5.94 1.58 -10.51
N ALA A 137 6.20 0.83 -9.44
CA ALA A 137 6.87 -0.46 -9.50
C ALA A 137 6.16 -1.42 -10.47
N GLU A 138 4.83 -1.49 -10.45
CA GLU A 138 4.02 -2.29 -11.38
C GLU A 138 4.32 -1.93 -12.86
N ARG A 139 4.36 -0.63 -13.19
CA ARG A 139 4.68 -0.19 -14.56
C ARG A 139 6.11 -0.55 -14.98
N THR A 140 7.06 -0.41 -14.07
CA THR A 140 8.46 -0.76 -14.32
C THR A 140 8.62 -2.28 -14.45
N ALA A 141 7.90 -3.07 -13.65
CA ALA A 141 7.88 -4.53 -13.78
C ALA A 141 7.24 -4.98 -15.11
N TRP A 142 6.15 -4.34 -15.56
CA TRP A 142 5.62 -4.57 -16.91
C TRP A 142 6.63 -4.22 -18.01
N ALA A 143 7.40 -3.15 -17.86
CA ALA A 143 8.48 -2.82 -18.80
C ALA A 143 9.57 -3.90 -18.83
N ALA A 144 9.91 -4.48 -17.67
CA ALA A 144 10.81 -5.61 -17.57
C ALA A 144 10.25 -6.86 -18.24
N VAL A 145 8.96 -7.19 -18.04
CA VAL A 145 8.26 -8.26 -18.76
C VAL A 145 8.29 -8.04 -20.28
N ALA A 146 8.04 -6.81 -20.74
CA ALA A 146 8.10 -6.50 -22.17
C ALA A 146 9.52 -6.67 -22.76
N ALA A 147 10.56 -6.37 -21.99
CA ALA A 147 11.95 -6.49 -22.43
C ALA A 147 12.50 -7.93 -22.37
N HIS A 148 12.06 -8.72 -21.38
CA HIS A 148 12.68 -10.00 -21.02
C HIS A 148 11.77 -11.23 -21.22
N GLY A 149 10.49 -11.01 -21.54
CA GLY A 149 9.52 -12.06 -21.90
C GLY A 149 9.42 -13.17 -20.86
N ASP A 150 9.50 -14.42 -21.33
CA ASP A 150 9.32 -15.63 -20.52
C ASP A 150 10.41 -15.85 -19.45
N SER A 151 11.47 -15.02 -19.45
CA SER A 151 12.46 -15.03 -18.36
C SER A 151 12.01 -14.24 -17.12
N MET A 152 10.81 -13.63 -17.15
CA MET A 152 10.16 -12.97 -16.02
C MET A 152 9.01 -13.82 -15.49
N ASN A 153 8.84 -13.90 -14.16
CA ASN A 153 7.64 -14.47 -13.58
C ASN A 153 6.47 -13.46 -13.65
N PRO A 154 5.38 -13.75 -14.39
CA PRO A 154 4.26 -12.81 -14.52
C PRO A 154 3.53 -12.53 -13.20
N LEU A 155 3.62 -13.43 -12.21
CA LEU A 155 2.97 -13.26 -10.91
C LEU A 155 3.54 -12.08 -10.10
N THR A 156 4.80 -11.68 -10.36
CA THR A 156 5.39 -10.49 -9.74
C THR A 156 4.59 -9.22 -10.06
N VAL A 157 4.09 -9.10 -11.29
CA VAL A 157 3.31 -7.94 -11.72
C VAL A 157 1.89 -8.00 -11.16
N THR A 158 1.28 -9.19 -11.16
CA THR A 158 -0.04 -9.41 -10.53
C THR A 158 0.00 -9.09 -9.04
N TYR A 159 1.07 -9.45 -8.34
CA TYR A 159 1.26 -9.11 -6.94
C TYR A 159 1.33 -7.60 -6.71
N LEU A 160 2.13 -6.86 -7.49
CA LEU A 160 2.23 -5.39 -7.37
C LEU A 160 0.90 -4.69 -7.68
N ASN A 161 0.16 -5.20 -8.67
CA ASN A 161 -1.18 -4.72 -9.00
C ASN A 161 -2.12 -4.85 -7.78
N ARG A 162 -2.20 -6.06 -7.22
CA ARG A 162 -3.04 -6.34 -6.05
C ARG A 162 -2.57 -5.64 -4.78
N LEU A 163 -1.27 -5.48 -4.59
CA LEU A 163 -0.71 -4.73 -3.48
C LEU A 163 -1.19 -3.27 -3.50
N SER A 164 -1.25 -2.65 -4.68
CA SER A 164 -1.75 -1.29 -4.78
C SER A 164 -3.23 -1.16 -4.40
N ASP A 165 -4.04 -2.19 -4.63
CA ASP A 165 -5.43 -2.25 -4.16
C ASP A 165 -5.49 -2.37 -2.64
N LEU A 166 -4.71 -3.29 -2.05
CA LEU A 166 -4.63 -3.46 -0.60
C LEU A 166 -4.22 -2.16 0.10
N LEU A 167 -3.17 -1.50 -0.39
CA LEU A 167 -2.70 -0.23 0.18
C LEU A 167 -3.76 0.88 0.07
N PHE A 168 -4.62 0.84 -0.94
CA PHE A 168 -5.78 1.75 -1.00
C PHE A 168 -6.80 1.42 0.09
N VAL A 169 -7.17 0.15 0.24
CA VAL A 169 -8.14 -0.32 1.24
C VAL A 169 -7.65 0.00 2.66
N LEU A 170 -6.40 -0.34 2.98
CA LEU A 170 -5.80 -0.05 4.28
C LEU A 170 -5.71 1.45 4.55
N ALA A 171 -5.33 2.27 3.55
CA ALA A 171 -5.31 3.73 3.71
C ALA A 171 -6.70 4.29 4.10
N ARG A 172 -7.77 3.71 3.56
CA ARG A 172 -9.14 4.07 3.93
C ARG A 172 -9.49 3.62 5.33
N SER A 173 -9.22 2.36 5.67
CA SER A 173 -9.51 1.80 6.99
C SER A 173 -8.89 2.66 8.11
N VAL A 174 -7.61 3.02 7.98
CA VAL A 174 -6.95 3.86 8.98
C VAL A 174 -7.31 5.35 8.88
N GLY A 175 -7.81 5.80 7.72
CA GLY A 175 -8.10 7.22 7.44
C GLY A 175 -9.55 7.63 7.66
N GLN A 176 -10.50 6.68 7.64
CA GLN A 176 -11.94 6.95 7.62
C GLN A 176 -12.42 7.74 8.85
N SER A 177 -11.93 7.38 10.05
CA SER A 177 -12.24 8.08 11.30
C SER A 177 -11.67 9.50 11.35
N HIS A 178 -10.70 9.83 10.49
CA HIS A 178 -10.00 11.12 10.45
C HIS A 178 -10.51 12.06 9.34
N GLY A 179 -11.72 11.84 8.84
CA GLY A 179 -12.36 12.77 7.90
C GLY A 179 -11.89 12.62 6.46
N GLU A 180 -11.98 11.40 5.92
CA GLU A 180 -11.77 11.11 4.49
C GLU A 180 -12.54 12.11 3.61
N ARG A 181 -11.83 12.81 2.73
CA ARG A 181 -12.43 13.82 1.84
C ARG A 181 -12.58 13.28 0.43
N LEU A 182 -13.76 13.51 -0.14
CA LEU A 182 -14.04 13.12 -1.52
C LEU A 182 -13.67 14.24 -2.49
N TRP A 183 -13.15 13.85 -3.65
CA TRP A 183 -12.96 14.72 -4.79
C TRP A 183 -14.31 15.20 -5.33
N VAL A 184 -14.44 16.51 -5.50
CA VAL A 184 -15.62 17.16 -6.09
C VAL A 184 -15.25 17.66 -7.49
N PRO A 185 -15.79 17.04 -8.57
CA PRO A 185 -15.42 17.42 -9.93
C PRO A 185 -15.74 18.89 -10.27
N GLY A 186 -14.71 19.64 -10.63
CA GLY A 186 -14.82 21.06 -10.99
C GLY A 186 -15.40 21.92 -9.87
N ALA A 187 -14.99 21.67 -8.62
CA ALA A 187 -15.49 22.36 -7.43
C ALA A 187 -15.46 23.90 -7.56
N ASP A 188 -14.44 24.42 -8.25
CA ASP A 188 -14.17 25.83 -8.54
C ASP A 188 -14.96 26.39 -9.74
N ARG A 189 -15.69 25.56 -10.49
CA ARG A 189 -16.33 25.93 -11.76
C ARG A 189 -17.84 25.77 -11.70
N THR A 190 -18.56 26.60 -12.45
CA THR A 190 -20.01 26.44 -12.66
C THR A 190 -20.30 25.09 -13.33
N PRO A 191 -21.24 24.26 -12.81
CA PRO A 191 -21.62 23.02 -13.46
C PRO A 191 -22.15 23.27 -14.89
N PRO A 192 -21.69 22.52 -15.90
CA PRO A 192 -22.10 22.74 -17.30
C PRO A 192 -23.57 22.40 -17.54
N ASP A 193 -24.15 21.52 -16.73
CA ASP A 193 -25.55 21.12 -16.84
C ASP A 193 -26.14 20.72 -15.46
N ALA A 194 -27.45 20.45 -15.44
CA ALA A 194 -28.16 20.06 -14.22
C ALA A 194 -27.75 18.68 -13.67
N ARG A 195 -27.27 17.77 -14.54
CA ARG A 195 -26.79 16.44 -14.12
C ARG A 195 -25.47 16.57 -13.34
N ALA A 196 -24.54 17.38 -13.84
CA ALA A 196 -23.28 17.68 -13.18
C ALA A 196 -23.49 18.36 -11.82
N ARG A 197 -24.47 19.28 -11.71
CA ARG A 197 -24.86 19.90 -10.44
C ARG A 197 -25.38 18.86 -9.44
N ARG A 198 -26.37 18.05 -9.84
CA ARG A 198 -26.91 16.98 -8.96
C ARG A 198 -25.84 15.99 -8.51
N ASN A 199 -24.91 15.64 -9.39
CA ASN A 199 -23.81 14.74 -9.04
C ASN A 199 -22.89 15.37 -7.98
N ARG A 200 -22.55 16.66 -8.15
CA ARG A 200 -21.76 17.42 -7.18
C ARG A 200 -22.44 17.47 -5.81
N ASP A 201 -23.72 17.79 -5.78
CA ASP A 201 -24.49 17.90 -4.53
C ASP A 201 -24.54 16.57 -3.79
N ARG A 202 -24.67 15.44 -4.51
CA ARG A 202 -24.60 14.09 -3.92
C ARG A 202 -23.25 13.78 -3.29
N ILE A 203 -22.14 14.17 -3.94
CA ILE A 203 -20.79 13.95 -3.40
C ILE A 203 -20.61 14.78 -2.13
N ILE A 204 -20.96 16.07 -2.16
CA ILE A 204 -20.85 16.96 -0.99
C ILE A 204 -21.69 16.43 0.17
N ALA A 205 -22.93 16.01 -0.09
CA ALA A 205 -23.80 15.43 0.93
C ALA A 205 -23.20 14.16 1.54
N SER A 206 -22.60 13.27 0.73
CA SER A 206 -21.97 12.04 1.24
C SER A 206 -20.78 12.31 2.16
N THR A 207 -20.00 13.37 1.92
CA THR A 207 -18.91 13.78 2.82
C THR A 207 -19.45 14.35 4.14
N ALA A 208 -20.58 15.07 4.10
CA ALA A 208 -21.21 15.65 5.28
C ALA A 208 -21.90 14.59 6.17
N SER A 209 -22.61 13.62 5.57
CA SER A 209 -23.25 12.52 6.32
C SER A 209 -22.24 11.65 7.06
N GLY A 210 -21.11 11.31 6.42
CA GLY A 210 -20.03 10.59 7.10
C GLY A 210 -19.40 11.38 8.24
N ALA A 211 -19.41 12.71 8.20
CA ALA A 211 -18.94 13.54 9.31
C ALA A 211 -19.92 13.59 10.49
N GLN A 212 -21.23 13.58 10.20
CA GLN A 212 -22.29 13.59 11.20
C GLN A 212 -22.35 12.26 11.98
N GLU A 213 -22.31 11.12 11.29
CA GLU A 213 -22.33 9.78 11.92
C GLU A 213 -21.13 9.56 12.86
N ARG A 214 -19.95 10.13 12.54
CA ARG A 214 -18.76 10.11 13.40
C ARG A 214 -18.90 10.96 14.66
N SER A 215 -19.49 12.15 14.55
CA SER A 215 -19.81 13.03 15.69
C SER A 215 -20.64 12.29 16.74
N ASP A 216 -21.63 11.53 16.27
CA ASP A 216 -22.57 10.83 17.13
C ASP A 216 -21.93 9.58 17.79
N GLN A 217 -21.00 8.91 17.09
CA GLN A 217 -20.22 7.79 17.66
C GLN A 217 -19.24 8.25 18.76
N ASP A 218 -18.51 9.35 18.54
CA ASP A 218 -17.58 9.91 19.55
C ASP A 218 -18.31 10.40 20.82
N ASP A 219 -19.51 10.99 20.70
CA ASP A 219 -20.32 11.40 21.86
C ASP A 219 -20.91 10.19 22.61
N SER A 220 -21.24 9.11 21.89
CA SER A 220 -21.73 7.87 22.50
C SER A 220 -20.65 7.10 23.28
N GLY A 221 -19.40 7.12 22.80
CA GLY A 221 -18.24 6.52 23.47
C GLY A 221 -17.85 7.26 24.75
N ARG A 222 -17.92 8.61 24.75
CA ARG A 222 -17.64 9.42 25.95
C ARG A 222 -18.67 9.24 27.07
N ARG A 223 -19.93 8.95 26.75
CA ARG A 223 -20.99 8.74 27.75
C ARG A 223 -20.85 7.42 28.53
N HIS A 224 -20.11 6.44 28.01
CA HIS A 224 -19.89 5.14 28.66
C HIS A 224 -18.62 5.09 29.53
N SER A 225 -17.90 6.21 29.67
CA SER A 225 -16.64 6.31 30.44
C SER A 225 -16.70 7.38 31.54
N ALA A 226 -17.80 7.48 32.28
CA ALA A 226 -17.87 8.28 33.50
C ALA A 226 -17.70 7.37 34.74
N PRO A 227 -16.58 7.45 35.49
CA PRO A 227 -16.45 6.72 36.75
C PRO A 227 -17.37 7.34 37.81
N GLY A 228 -18.16 6.49 38.46
CA GLY A 228 -19.05 6.88 39.55
C GLY A 228 -18.29 7.53 40.70
N SER A 229 -18.72 8.73 41.08
CA SER A 229 -18.23 9.48 42.22
C SER A 229 -18.57 8.77 43.54
N ALA A 230 -17.58 8.15 44.19
CA ALA A 230 -17.67 7.73 45.58
C ALA A 230 -17.40 8.95 46.49
N GLY A 231 -18.37 9.30 47.32
CA GLY A 231 -18.28 10.39 48.30
C GLY A 231 -17.37 10.05 49.49
N PRO A 232 -17.03 11.05 50.33
CA PRO A 232 -16.02 10.92 51.36
C PRO A 232 -16.61 10.25 52.61
N ALA A 233 -15.90 9.28 53.18
CA ALA A 233 -16.18 8.76 54.51
C ALA A 233 -15.02 9.07 55.46
N ASP A 234 -15.44 9.54 56.62
CA ASP A 234 -14.75 10.30 57.63
C ASP A 234 -13.65 9.56 58.40
N SER A 235 -12.76 10.36 58.97
CA SER A 235 -11.74 9.99 59.94
C SER A 235 -12.30 9.46 61.27
N ARG A 236 -11.76 8.35 61.78
CA ARG A 236 -11.23 8.13 63.15
C ARG A 236 -10.74 6.71 63.36
#